data_AF-A0AAN8SEE0-F1
#
_entry.id   AF-A0AAN8SEE0-F1
#
_cell.length_a   1.000
_cell.length_b   1.000
_cell.length_c   1.000
_cell.angle_alpha   90.00
_cell.angle_beta   90.00
_cell.angle_gamma   90.00
#
_symmetry.space_group_name_H-M   'P 1'
#
loop_
_entity.id
_entity.type
_entity.pdbx_description
1 polymer ?
#
loop_
_entity_poly.entity_id
_entity_poly.type
_entity_poly.pdbx_seq_one_letter_code
_entity_poly.pdbx_strand_id
1 'polypeptide(L)'
;MTDNSVNLSIPVKFEIRSAPRGMTDYDPKALSSEQQTELNLHKLIIRKENILYIRDHPEVAAIISLVLRQNIVHKPRNIVQFTAKLFSRPEKEIRNDVNAILNEKDVEYDYVPFCEYEAWDY
;
A
#
# COMPACT_ATOMS: atom_id res chain seq x y z
N MET A 1 -20.39 3.19 27.79
CA MET A 1 -19.03 3.77 27.67
C MET A 1 -18.07 2.61 27.77
N THR A 2 -17.58 2.09 26.65
CA THR A 2 -16.58 1.02 26.63
C THR A 2 -15.35 1.54 25.91
N ASP A 3 -14.26 1.52 26.66
CA ASP A 3 -12.91 1.91 26.31
C ASP A 3 -12.40 1.04 25.16
N ASN A 4 -12.29 1.63 23.96
CA ASN A 4 -11.75 0.98 22.75
C ASN A 4 -10.28 1.35 22.56
N SER A 5 -9.50 1.36 23.64
CA SER A 5 -8.05 1.41 23.57
C SER A 5 -7.52 0.06 23.09
N VAL A 6 -7.54 -0.14 21.77
CA VAL A 6 -6.73 -1.21 21.14
C VAL A 6 -5.28 -0.92 21.51
N ASN A 7 -4.72 -1.74 22.41
CA ASN A 7 -3.30 -1.73 22.75
C ASN A 7 -2.50 -2.12 21.49
N LEU A 8 -2.15 -1.13 20.67
CA LEU A 8 -1.21 -1.26 19.57
C LEU A 8 0.22 -1.14 20.11
N SER A 9 0.60 -2.09 20.97
CA SER A 9 1.94 -2.24 21.53
C SER A 9 2.96 -2.84 20.54
N ILE A 10 2.62 -2.93 19.24
CA ILE A 10 3.57 -3.34 18.21
C ILE A 10 4.21 -2.08 17.60
N PRO A 11 5.49 -1.77 17.88
CA PRO A 11 6.18 -0.70 17.20
C PRO A 11 6.48 -1.13 15.76
N VAL A 12 5.55 -0.83 14.84
CA VAL A 12 5.81 -1.04 13.42
C VAL A 12 6.86 -0.02 12.98
N LYS A 13 8.12 -0.46 12.88
CA LYS A 13 9.26 0.38 12.50
C LYS A 13 9.17 0.71 11.01
N PHE A 14 8.79 1.95 10.69
CA PHE A 14 8.78 2.45 9.32
C PHE A 14 10.15 2.97 8.93
N GLU A 15 10.94 2.16 8.24
CA GLU A 15 12.25 2.56 7.74
C GLU A 15 12.11 3.31 6.40
N ILE A 16 12.31 4.62 6.41
CA ILE A 16 12.43 5.42 5.18
C ILE A 16 13.87 5.27 4.69
N ARG A 17 14.08 4.52 3.62
CA ARG A 17 15.40 3.97 3.22
C ARG A 17 16.40 4.98 2.64
N SER A 18 16.04 6.25 2.44
CA SER A 18 16.99 7.32 2.05
C SER A 18 16.37 8.71 2.17
N ALA A 19 17.12 9.68 2.69
CA ALA A 19 16.71 11.08 2.67
C ALA A 19 16.63 11.63 1.23
N PRO A 20 15.75 12.62 0.96
CA PRO A 20 15.69 13.30 -0.33
C PRO A 20 17.03 13.96 -0.70
N ARG A 21 17.31 14.12 -2.00
CA ARG A 21 18.55 14.79 -2.44
C ARG A 21 18.60 16.22 -1.90
N GLY A 22 19.73 16.58 -1.29
CA GLY A 22 19.93 17.91 -0.70
C GLY A 22 19.40 18.05 0.74
N MET A 23 18.94 16.96 1.37
CA MET A 23 18.61 16.90 2.79
C MET A 23 19.61 16.04 3.56
N THR A 24 19.69 16.28 4.87
CA THR A 24 20.39 15.41 5.81
C THR A 24 19.65 14.09 5.99
N ASP A 25 20.38 13.05 6.38
CA ASP A 25 19.79 11.75 6.70
C ASP A 25 18.72 11.85 7.79
N TYR A 26 17.77 10.91 7.78
CA TYR A 26 16.75 10.84 8.82
C TYR A 26 17.38 10.53 10.17
N ASP A 27 17.19 11.42 11.15
CA ASP A 27 17.59 11.16 12.53
C ASP A 27 16.42 10.53 13.30
N PRO A 28 16.48 9.23 13.64
CA PRO A 28 15.42 8.57 14.42
C PRO A 28 15.27 9.12 15.85
N LYS A 29 16.22 9.95 16.31
CA LYS A 29 16.14 10.65 17.60
C LYS A 29 15.58 12.08 17.48
N ALA A 30 15.22 12.52 16.28
CA ALA A 30 14.68 13.86 16.06
C ALA A 30 13.29 14.06 16.71
N LEU A 31 12.56 12.97 16.95
CA LEU A 31 11.25 13.00 17.59
C LEU A 31 11.35 12.58 19.06
N SER A 32 10.63 13.28 19.93
CA SER A 32 10.39 12.80 21.29
C SER A 32 9.56 11.52 21.28
N SER A 33 9.55 10.77 22.38
CA SER A 33 8.74 9.55 22.51
C SER A 33 7.24 9.81 22.30
N GLU A 34 6.75 10.95 22.79
CA GLU A 34 5.36 11.40 22.61
C GLU A 34 5.06 11.70 21.14
N GLN A 35 5.91 12.48 20.47
CA GLN A 35 5.77 12.82 19.05
C GLN A 35 5.83 11.56 18.17
N GLN A 36 6.70 10.62 18.50
CA GLN A 36 6.79 9.34 17.78
C GLN A 36 5.52 8.50 17.95
N THR A 37 4.90 8.55 19.13
CA THR A 37 3.65 7.84 19.42
C THR A 37 2.49 8.45 18.64
N GLU A 38 2.36 9.78 18.66
CA GLU A 38 1.36 10.51 17.87
C GLU A 38 1.53 10.25 16.37
N LEU A 39 2.77 10.29 15.87
CA LEU A 39 3.08 9.98 14.47
C LEU A 39 2.66 8.55 14.10
N ASN A 40 2.89 7.58 14.98
CA ASN A 40 2.50 6.20 14.74
C ASN A 40 0.97 6.05 14.69
N LEU A 41 0.24 6.68 15.61
CA LEU A 41 -1.22 6.72 15.60
C LEU A 41 -1.76 7.35 14.30
N HIS A 42 -1.19 8.47 13.89
CA HIS A 42 -1.61 9.13 12.65
C HIS A 42 -1.34 8.26 11.41
N LYS A 43 -0.18 7.58 11.35
CA LYS A 43 0.12 6.62 10.27
C LYS A 43 -0.87 5.45 10.23
N LEU A 44 -1.34 4.98 11.38
CA LEU A 44 -2.33 3.90 11.46
C LEU A 44 -3.69 4.36 10.92
N ILE A 45 -4.13 5.56 11.27
CA ILE A 45 -5.36 6.16 10.75
C ILE A 45 -5.30 6.25 9.21
N ILE A 46 -4.21 6.83 8.68
CA ILE A 46 -4.00 6.95 7.23
C ILE A 46 -3.98 5.57 6.55
N ARG A 47 -3.37 4.55 7.16
CA ARG A 47 -3.40 3.19 6.60
C ARG A 47 -4.81 2.63 6.52
N LYS A 48 -5.59 2.79 7.58
CA LYS A 48 -6.98 2.33 7.61
C LYS A 48 -7.78 3.01 6.51
N GLU A 49 -7.63 4.32 6.36
CA GLU A 49 -8.30 5.09 5.30
C GLU A 49 -7.87 4.62 3.90
N ASN A 50 -6.57 4.40 3.66
CA ASN A 50 -6.07 3.89 2.38
C ASN A 50 -6.62 2.49 2.06
N ILE A 51 -6.71 1.60 3.05
CA ILE A 51 -7.27 0.26 2.87
C ILE A 51 -8.76 0.35 2.52
N LEU A 52 -9.52 1.17 3.25
CA LEU A 52 -10.94 1.39 2.96
C LEU A 52 -11.13 1.99 1.57
N TYR A 53 -10.30 2.96 1.18
CA TYR A 53 -10.31 3.54 -0.16
C TYR A 53 -10.08 2.46 -1.24
N ILE A 54 -9.06 1.61 -1.11
CA ILE A 54 -8.80 0.54 -2.09
C ILE A 54 -9.94 -0.49 -2.11
N ARG A 55 -10.58 -0.77 -0.97
CA ARG A 55 -11.72 -1.69 -0.88
C ARG A 55 -12.95 -1.13 -1.57
N ASP A 56 -13.24 0.14 -1.35
CA ASP A 56 -14.43 0.80 -1.89
C ASP A 56 -14.25 1.18 -3.38
N HIS A 57 -13.01 1.14 -3.89
CA HIS A 57 -12.63 1.44 -5.28
C HIS A 57 -11.94 0.24 -5.96
N PRO A 58 -12.69 -0.80 -6.38
CA PRO A 58 -12.12 -2.00 -7.00
C PRO A 58 -11.36 -1.71 -8.31
N GLU A 59 -11.68 -0.62 -9.01
CA GLU A 59 -10.97 -0.13 -10.18
C GLU A 59 -9.50 0.21 -9.87
N VAL A 60 -9.22 0.75 -8.68
CA VAL A 60 -7.85 1.07 -8.26
C VAL A 60 -7.08 -0.22 -8.01
N ALA A 61 -7.71 -1.20 -7.35
CA ALA A 61 -7.12 -2.52 -7.15
C ALA A 61 -6.86 -3.25 -8.49
N ALA A 62 -7.73 -3.08 -9.47
CA ALA A 62 -7.56 -3.62 -10.82
C ALA A 62 -6.41 -2.93 -11.57
N ILE A 63 -6.23 -1.61 -11.46
CA ILE A 63 -5.08 -0.89 -12.02
C ILE A 63 -3.77 -1.40 -11.41
N ILE A 64 -3.72 -1.57 -10.08
CA ILE A 64 -2.53 -2.13 -9.40
C ILE A 64 -2.25 -3.54 -9.93
N SER A 65 -3.29 -4.37 -10.06
CA SER A 65 -3.17 -5.72 -10.61
C SER A 65 -2.66 -5.72 -12.06
N LEU A 66 -3.12 -4.79 -12.89
CA LEU A 66 -2.65 -4.61 -14.27
C LEU A 66 -1.16 -4.29 -14.30
N VAL A 67 -0.72 -3.31 -13.52
CA VAL A 67 0.70 -2.91 -13.45
C VAL A 67 1.56 -4.10 -13.00
N LEU A 68 1.12 -4.83 -11.97
CA LEU A 68 1.85 -5.99 -11.46
C LEU A 68 1.93 -7.11 -12.50
N ARG A 69 0.81 -7.47 -13.13
CA ARG A 69 0.76 -8.49 -14.19
C ARG A 69 1.75 -8.14 -15.32
N GLN A 70 1.71 -6.91 -15.81
CA GLN A 70 2.59 -6.45 -16.89
C GLN A 70 4.08 -6.49 -16.49
N ASN A 71 4.41 -6.06 -15.28
CA ASN A 71 5.80 -6.11 -14.80
C ASN A 71 6.30 -7.55 -14.57
N ILE A 72 5.45 -8.45 -14.05
CA ILE A 72 5.81 -9.85 -13.82
C ILE A 72 6.01 -10.61 -15.13
N VAL A 73 5.16 -10.36 -16.13
CA VAL A 73 5.23 -10.99 -17.45
C VAL A 73 6.47 -10.53 -18.20
N HIS A 74 6.72 -9.22 -18.24
CA HIS A 74 7.79 -8.65 -19.07
C HIS A 74 9.14 -8.52 -18.37
N LYS A 75 9.17 -8.61 -17.03
CA LYS A 75 10.38 -8.50 -16.18
C LYS A 75 11.35 -7.39 -16.66
N PRO A 76 10.87 -6.15 -16.78
CA PRO A 76 11.66 -5.07 -17.37
C PRO A 76 12.85 -4.72 -16.46
N ARG A 77 13.98 -4.35 -17.07
CA ARG A 77 15.17 -3.86 -16.35
C ARG A 77 14.89 -2.56 -15.57
N ASN A 78 13.96 -1.73 -16.05
CA ASN A 78 13.52 -0.51 -15.38
C ASN A 78 11.99 -0.50 -15.25
N ILE A 79 11.51 -0.89 -14.07
CA ILE A 79 10.09 -0.99 -13.73
C ILE A 79 9.39 0.38 -13.81
N VAL A 80 10.07 1.46 -13.40
CA VAL A 80 9.50 2.81 -13.39
C VAL A 80 9.23 3.29 -14.81
N GLN A 81 10.23 3.18 -15.70
CA GLN A 81 10.08 3.59 -17.10
C GLN A 81 9.03 2.73 -17.82
N PHE A 82 9.00 1.42 -17.56
CA PHE A 82 8.03 0.51 -18.14
C PHE A 82 6.60 0.85 -17.69
N THR A 83 6.40 1.10 -16.40
CA THR A 83 5.10 1.46 -15.84
C THR A 83 4.65 2.85 -16.33
N ALA A 84 5.56 3.81 -16.46
CA ALA A 84 5.25 5.11 -17.05
C ALA A 84 4.76 4.98 -18.50
N LYS A 85 5.41 4.12 -19.30
CA LYS A 85 4.97 3.82 -20.66
C LYS A 85 3.58 3.17 -20.70
N LEU A 86 3.27 2.29 -19.73
CA LEU A 86 1.95 1.67 -19.61
C LEU A 86 0.84 2.71 -19.41
N PHE A 87 1.08 3.71 -18.55
CA PHE A 87 0.15 4.81 -18.28
C PHE A 87 0.16 5.91 -19.36
N SER A 88 1.14 5.91 -20.26
CA SER A 88 1.17 6.82 -21.41
C SER A 88 0.27 6.36 -22.57
N ARG A 89 -0.35 5.18 -22.47
CA ARG A 89 -1.31 4.68 -23.45
C ARG A 89 -2.62 5.48 -23.40
N PRO A 90 -3.43 5.49 -24.48
CA PRO A 90 -4.75 6.10 -24.46
C PRO A 90 -5.61 5.56 -23.31
N GLU A 91 -6.32 6.46 -22.62
CA GLU A 91 -7.17 6.13 -21.46
C GLU A 91 -8.17 5.01 -21.79
N LYS A 92 -8.70 4.99 -23.01
CA LYS A 92 -9.63 3.96 -23.48
C LYS A 92 -9.04 2.55 -23.42
N GLU A 93 -7.77 2.39 -23.78
CA GLU A 93 -7.09 1.08 -23.73
C GLU A 93 -6.89 0.63 -22.29
N ILE A 94 -6.44 1.55 -21.43
CA ILE A 94 -6.25 1.28 -19.99
C ILE A 94 -7.59 0.90 -19.35
N ARG A 95 -8.67 1.62 -19.67
CA ARG A 95 -10.02 1.31 -19.17
C ARG A 95 -10.49 -0.08 -19.60
N ASN A 96 -10.24 -0.46 -20.85
CA ASN A 96 -10.59 -1.79 -21.35
C ASN A 96 -9.84 -2.88 -20.58
N ASP A 97 -8.53 -2.71 -20.35
CA ASP A 97 -7.71 -3.65 -19.59
C ASP A 97 -8.20 -3.76 -18.13
N VAL A 98 -8.56 -2.64 -17.49
CA VAL A 98 -9.10 -2.60 -16.13
C VAL A 98 -10.45 -3.32 -16.05
N ASN A 99 -11.36 -3.06 -17.00
CA ASN A 99 -12.65 -3.73 -17.06
C ASN A 99 -12.49 -5.24 -17.28
N ALA A 100 -11.53 -5.67 -18.10
CA ALA A 100 -11.24 -7.09 -18.28
C ALA A 100 -10.81 -7.76 -16.97
N ILE A 101 -9.97 -7.09 -16.17
CA ILE A 101 -9.54 -7.59 -14.86
C ILE A 101 -10.71 -7.61 -13.85
N LEU A 102 -11.57 -6.59 -13.86
CA LEU A 102 -12.73 -6.55 -12.98
C LEU A 102 -13.68 -7.71 -13.29
N ASN A 103 -13.96 -7.94 -14.57
CA ASN A 103 -14.82 -9.05 -15.02
C ASN A 103 -14.21 -10.44 -14.74
N GLU A 104 -12.87 -10.57 -14.72
CA GLU A 104 -12.20 -11.81 -14.29
C GLU A 104 -12.33 -12.06 -12.77
N LYS A 105 -12.44 -10.99 -11.98
CA LYS A 105 -12.44 -11.05 -10.50
C LYS A 105 -13.81 -11.27 -9.88
N ASP A 106 -14.88 -11.38 -10.68
CA ASP A 106 -16.16 -11.92 -10.20
C ASP A 106 -16.06 -13.41 -9.78
N VAL A 107 -14.87 -14.02 -9.88
CA VAL A 107 -14.52 -15.27 -9.19
C VAL A 107 -14.11 -14.93 -7.74
N GLU A 108 -15.04 -15.18 -6.83
CA GLU A 108 -14.94 -14.99 -5.37
C GLU A 108 -13.61 -15.53 -4.82
N TYR A 109 -12.75 -14.62 -4.34
CA TYR A 109 -11.60 -14.97 -3.52
C TYR A 109 -11.98 -14.73 -2.06
N ASP A 110 -12.02 -15.81 -1.26
CA ASP A 110 -12.17 -15.73 0.19
C ASP A 110 -11.09 -14.81 0.77
N TYR A 111 -11.51 -13.64 1.23
CA TYR A 111 -10.62 -12.67 1.85
C TYR A 111 -10.21 -13.19 3.22
N VAL A 112 -8.96 -13.64 3.35
CA VAL A 112 -8.35 -13.89 4.67
C VAL A 112 -7.94 -12.53 5.25
N PRO A 113 -8.54 -12.08 6.36
CA PRO A 113 -8.14 -10.84 6.99
C PRO A 113 -6.67 -10.90 7.37
N PHE A 114 -5.91 -9.87 6.99
CA PHE A 114 -4.50 -9.71 7.40
C PHE A 114 -4.29 -9.60 8.93
N CYS A 115 -5.38 -9.69 9.70
CA CYS A 115 -5.38 -9.61 11.17
C CYS A 115 -5.33 -10.97 11.89
N GLU A 116 -5.23 -12.10 11.18
CA GLU A 116 -5.04 -13.44 11.80
C GLU A 116 -3.59 -13.95 11.75
N TYR A 117 -2.59 -13.05 11.64
CA TYR A 117 -1.22 -13.44 11.97
C TYR A 117 -1.04 -13.43 13.48
N GLU A 118 -1.51 -14.50 14.12
CA GLU A 118 -0.96 -14.97 15.38
C GLU A 118 0.56 -15.13 15.23
N ALA A 119 1.29 -14.64 16.23
CA ALA A 119 2.61 -15.10 16.63
C ALA A 119 3.65 -15.36 15.51
N TRP A 120 4.38 -14.31 15.10
CA TRP A 120 5.79 -14.53 14.79
C TRP A 120 6.58 -14.35 16.09
N ASP A 121 6.75 -15.44 16.83
CA ASP A 121 7.75 -15.56 17.89
C ASP A 121 9.15 -15.52 17.25
N TYR A 122 9.84 -14.39 17.38
CA TYR A 122 11.30 -14.28 17.26
C TYR A 122 11.84 -13.23 18.22
#